data_AF-A0A7D5MZL4-F1
#
_entry.id   AF-A0A7D5MZL4-F1
#
_cell.length_a   1.000
_cell.length_b   1.000
_cell.length_c   1.000
_cell.angle_alpha   90.00
_cell.angle_beta   90.00
_cell.angle_gamma   90.00
#
_symmetry.space_group_name_H-M   'P 1'
#
loop_
_entity.id
_entity.type
_entity.pdbx_description
1 polymer ?
#
loop_
_entity_poly.entity_id
_entity_poly.type
_entity_poly.pdbx_seq_one_letter_code
_entity_poly.pdbx_strand_id
1 'polypeptide(L)'
;MSNGAVMLYAFDAYTGKELWRYQCQPASSPIIVGKVIYVLTYQNKVSALNKNRGTLLWEQSIPPDSRNVGIMDNSNDSELMAYKNGLFIAGPYRTTIRF
;
A
#
# COMPACT_ATOMS: atom_id res chain seq x y z
N MET A 1 -18.44 -17.38 -2.60
CA MET A 1 -17.56 -16.21 -2.38
C MET A 1 -16.89 -15.93 -3.71
N SER A 2 -17.16 -14.79 -4.34
CA SER A 2 -16.40 -14.38 -5.53
C SER A 2 -14.97 -14.10 -5.08
N ASN A 3 -13.98 -14.81 -5.64
CA ASN A 3 -12.56 -14.51 -5.49
C ASN A 3 -12.23 -13.22 -6.26
N GLY A 4 -12.88 -12.11 -5.89
CA GLY A 4 -12.68 -10.81 -6.51
C GLY A 4 -11.27 -10.35 -6.21
N ALA A 5 -10.37 -10.52 -7.18
CA ALA A 5 -9.04 -9.94 -7.11
C ALA A 5 -9.17 -8.43 -7.00
N VAL A 6 -8.64 -7.85 -5.92
CA VAL A 6 -8.53 -6.40 -5.79
C VAL A 6 -7.40 -5.93 -6.71
N MET A 7 -7.61 -4.79 -7.37
CA MET A 7 -6.76 -4.30 -8.45
C MET A 7 -6.48 -2.82 -8.23
N LEU A 8 -5.23 -2.42 -8.45
CA LEU A 8 -4.82 -1.04 -8.66
C LEU A 8 -4.86 -0.75 -10.15
N TYR A 9 -5.53 0.33 -10.55
CA TYR A 9 -5.64 0.74 -11.95
C TYR A 9 -4.92 2.06 -12.19
N ALA A 10 -4.36 2.21 -13.38
CA ALA A 10 -3.89 3.49 -13.89
C ALA A 10 -4.63 3.84 -15.18
N PHE A 11 -5.04 5.10 -15.26
CA PHE A 11 -5.76 5.65 -16.39
C PHE A 11 -5.01 6.86 -16.94
N ASP A 12 -5.15 7.08 -18.25
CA ASP A 12 -4.78 8.36 -18.85
C ASP A 12 -5.73 9.44 -18.32
N ALA A 13 -5.15 10.51 -17.76
CA ALA A 13 -5.92 11.52 -17.05
C ALA A 13 -6.85 12.37 -17.95
N TYR A 14 -6.59 12.42 -19.25
CA TYR A 14 -7.36 13.23 -20.19
C TYR A 14 -8.44 12.42 -20.90
N THR A 15 -8.17 11.14 -21.17
CA THR A 15 -9.04 10.27 -21.97
C THR A 15 -9.76 9.21 -21.15
N GLY A 16 -9.33 8.95 -19.91
CA GLY A 16 -9.86 7.88 -19.07
C GLY A 16 -9.50 6.47 -19.54
N LYS A 17 -8.62 6.33 -20.53
CA LYS A 17 -8.20 5.01 -21.05
C LYS A 17 -7.33 4.28 -20.02
N GLU A 18 -7.62 3.01 -19.75
CA GLU A 18 -6.76 2.16 -18.90
C GLU A 18 -5.37 2.04 -19.54
N LEU A 19 -4.34 2.41 -18.79
CA LEU A 19 -2.93 2.28 -19.18
C LEU A 19 -2.38 0.92 -18.74
N TRP A 20 -2.68 0.54 -17.49
CA TRP A 20 -2.29 -0.73 -16.89
C TRP A 20 -3.09 -0.98 -15.61
N ARG A 21 -3.05 -2.23 -15.14
CA ARG A 21 -3.56 -2.62 -13.82
C ARG A 21 -2.61 -3.58 -13.13
N TYR A 22 -2.65 -3.60 -11.80
CA TYR A 22 -1.81 -4.44 -10.95
C TYR A 22 -2.66 -5.07 -9.84
N GLN A 23 -2.62 -6.40 -9.74
CA GLN A 23 -3.39 -7.12 -8.73
C GLN A 23 -2.75 -6.96 -7.35
N CYS A 24 -3.44 -6.28 -6.44
CA CYS A 24 -3.03 -6.11 -5.05
C CYS A 24 -4.23 -5.71 -4.18
N GLN A 25 -4.08 -5.81 -2.87
CA GLN A 25 -5.05 -5.30 -1.90
C GLN A 25 -4.43 -4.10 -1.17
N PRO A 26 -4.53 -2.87 -1.70
CA PRO A 26 -3.94 -1.69 -1.05
C PRO A 26 -4.58 -1.46 0.32
N ALA A 27 -3.77 -1.33 1.36
CA ALA A 27 -4.20 -0.97 2.71
C ALA A 27 -4.20 0.55 2.93
N SER A 28 -3.55 1.31 2.05
CA SER A 28 -3.45 2.77 2.11
C SER A 28 -3.51 3.37 0.70
N SER A 29 -3.63 4.70 0.62
CA SER A 29 -3.37 5.39 -0.64
C SER A 29 -1.94 5.10 -1.12
N PRO A 30 -1.74 4.80 -2.42
CA PRO A 30 -0.40 4.63 -2.96
C PRO A 30 0.31 5.97 -3.02
N ILE A 31 1.63 5.95 -2.89
CA ILE A 31 2.46 7.16 -3.05
C ILE A 31 3.29 7.07 -4.32
N ILE A 32 3.58 8.22 -4.93
CA ILE A 32 4.38 8.32 -6.14
C ILE A 32 5.65 9.11 -5.83
N VAL A 33 6.82 8.48 -6.02
CA VAL A 33 8.12 9.15 -5.92
C VAL A 33 8.86 8.96 -7.23
N GLY A 34 9.00 10.04 -8.00
CA GLY A 34 9.63 10.02 -9.32
C GLY A 34 8.94 9.08 -10.32
N LYS A 35 9.59 7.94 -10.61
CA LYS A 35 9.13 6.92 -11.56
C LYS A 35 8.54 5.67 -10.88
N VAL A 36 8.40 5.69 -9.56
CA VAL A 36 7.98 4.54 -8.76
C VAL A 36 6.69 4.85 -8.01
N ILE A 37 5.77 3.89 -8.01
CA ILE A 37 4.57 3.88 -7.16
C ILE A 37 4.84 2.90 -6.03
N TYR A 38 4.60 3.31 -4.79
CA TYR A 38 4.69 2.43 -3.63
C TYR A 38 3.30 2.16 -3.10
N VAL A 39 3.02 0.89 -2.83
CA VAL A 39 1.73 0.40 -2.36
C VAL A 39 1.97 -0.39 -1.08
N LEU A 40 1.34 0.04 0.02
CA LEU A 40 1.21 -0.78 1.21
C LEU A 40 0.00 -1.70 1.02
N THR A 41 0.16 -2.99 1.30
CA THR A 41 -0.90 -3.99 1.12
C THR A 41 -1.37 -4.57 2.45
N TYR A 42 -2.61 -5.06 2.49
CA TYR A 42 -3.18 -5.75 3.66
C TYR A 42 -2.42 -7.02 4.07
N GLN A 43 -1.52 -7.51 3.22
CA GLN A 43 -0.64 -8.65 3.51
C GLN A 43 0.67 -8.24 4.21
N ASN A 44 0.74 -7.02 4.74
CA ASN A 44 1.96 -6.44 5.33
C ASN A 44 3.14 -6.43 4.35
N LYS A 45 2.88 -6.06 3.10
CA LYS A 45 3.93 -5.90 2.09
C LYS A 45 3.93 -4.50 1.51
N VAL A 46 5.13 -4.02 1.22
CA VAL A 46 5.34 -2.86 0.35
C VAL A 46 5.73 -3.36 -1.03
N SER A 47 4.93 -3.02 -2.03
CA SER A 47 5.24 -3.29 -3.44
C SER A 47 5.64 -1.98 -4.12
N ALA A 48 6.78 -1.98 -4.80
CA ALA A 48 7.24 -0.87 -5.63
C ALA A 48 7.01 -1.18 -7.10
N LEU A 49 6.24 -0.34 -7.79
CA LEU A 49 5.82 -0.53 -9.17
C LEU A 49 6.41 0.55 -10.08
N ASN A 50 6.77 0.19 -11.31
CA ASN A 50 7.09 1.16 -12.34
C ASN A 50 5.83 1.96 -12.70
N LYS A 51 5.85 3.28 -12.51
CA LYS A 51 4.70 4.17 -12.73
C LYS A 51 4.09 4.07 -14.14
N ASN A 52 4.92 3.85 -15.15
CA ASN A 52 4.47 3.87 -16.54
C ASN A 52 3.95 2.52 -17.02
N ARG A 53 4.41 1.42 -16.40
CA ARG A 53 4.12 0.05 -16.87
C ARG A 53 3.33 -0.79 -15.88
N GLY A 54 3.19 -0.35 -14.63
CA GLY A 54 2.58 -1.16 -13.56
C GLY A 54 3.40 -2.40 -13.16
N THR A 55 4.62 -2.56 -13.70
CA THR A 55 5.46 -3.73 -13.44
C THR A 55 6.11 -3.66 -12.07
N LEU A 56 6.10 -4.77 -11.33
CA LEU A 56 6.80 -4.91 -10.07
C LEU A 56 8.31 -4.67 -10.24
N LEU A 57 8.86 -3.75 -9.45
CA LEU A 57 10.31 -3.48 -9.36
C LEU A 57 10.93 -4.23 -8.19
N TRP A 58 10.27 -4.19 -7.04
CA TRP A 58 10.61 -4.97 -5.85
C TRP A 58 9.42 -5.09 -4.91
N GLU A 59 9.47 -6.07 -4.01
CA GLU A 59 8.51 -6.27 -2.95
C GLU A 59 9.24 -6.61 -1.65
N GLN A 60 8.77 -6.05 -0.53
CA GLN A 60 9.32 -6.33 0.79
C GLN A 60 8.19 -6.61 1.78
N SER A 61 8.28 -7.76 2.46
CA SER A 61 7.42 -8.06 3.61
C SER A 61 7.89 -7.25 4.83
N ILE A 62 6.95 -6.63 5.51
CA ILE A 62 7.14 -5.99 6.80
C ILE A 62 6.90 -7.08 7.85
N PRO A 63 7.86 -7.33 8.75
CA PRO A 63 7.65 -8.27 9.83
C PRO A 63 6.39 -7.88 10.62
N PRO A 64 5.54 -8.85 11.00
CA PRO A 64 4.47 -8.56 11.94
C PRO A 64 5.08 -8.00 13.23
N ASP A 65 4.50 -6.92 13.76
CA ASP A 65 4.96 -6.39 15.06
C ASP A 65 4.88 -7.52 16.09
N SER A 66 5.97 -7.72 16.84
CA SER A 66 6.18 -8.89 17.71
C SER A 66 5.36 -8.83 19.00
N ARG A 67 4.32 -7.99 19.06
CA ARG A 67 3.43 -7.84 20.21
C ARG A 67 1.99 -8.08 19.79
N ASN A 68 1.56 -9.34 19.96
CA ASN A 68 0.18 -9.82 19.98
C ASN A 68 -0.87 -8.72 20.19
N VAL A 69 -1.85 -8.59 19.30
CA VAL A 69 -3.28 -8.89 19.58
C VAL A 69 -3.98 -8.94 18.22
N GLY A 70 -4.65 -10.06 17.93
CA GLY A 70 -5.46 -10.19 16.74
C GLY A 70 -6.61 -9.20 16.76
N ILE A 71 -6.49 -8.14 15.97
CA ILE A 71 -7.52 -7.62 15.07
C ILE A 71 -6.67 -6.89 14.02
N MET A 72 -6.52 -7.46 12.81
CA MET A 72 -6.30 -6.60 11.65
C MET A 72 -7.57 -5.79 11.56
N ASP A 73 -7.61 -4.63 12.23
CA ASP A 73 -8.76 -3.79 12.06
C ASP A 73 -8.69 -3.33 10.60
N ASN A 74 -9.82 -3.38 9.91
CA ASN A 74 -9.93 -2.79 8.58
C ASN A 74 -9.87 -1.25 8.67
N SER A 75 -9.16 -0.70 9.66
CA SER A 75 -8.91 0.72 9.71
C SER A 75 -7.82 0.98 8.68
N ASN A 76 -8.12 1.85 7.72
CA ASN A 76 -7.17 2.30 6.72
C ASN A 76 -6.10 3.23 7.35
N ASP A 77 -5.70 2.97 8.59
CA ASP A 77 -5.00 3.92 9.44
C ASP A 77 -3.48 3.76 9.34
N SER A 78 -3.00 2.76 8.57
CA SER A 78 -1.60 2.67 8.20
C SER A 78 -1.30 3.61 7.04
N GLU A 79 -0.63 4.72 7.33
CA GLU A 79 -0.22 5.72 6.36
C GLU A 79 1.18 5.43 5.81
N LEU A 80 1.27 5.35 4.49
CA LEU A 80 2.54 5.29 3.77
C LEU A 80 3.01 6.71 3.47
N MET A 81 4.23 7.05 3.89
CA MET A 81 4.82 8.37 3.72
C MET A 81 6.20 8.26 3.06
N ALA A 82 6.52 9.19 2.16
CA ALA A 82 7.89 9.33 1.64
C ALA A 82 8.50 10.66 2.06
N TYR A 83 9.77 10.61 2.46
CA TYR A 83 10.58 11.80 2.74
C TYR A 83 12.01 11.60 2.24
N LYS A 84 12.47 12.48 1.35
CA LYS A 84 13.75 12.36 0.62
C LYS A 84 13.86 10.98 -0.06
N ASN A 85 14.84 10.18 0.35
CA ASN A 85 15.09 8.82 -0.15
C ASN A 85 14.51 7.73 0.77
N GLY A 86 13.73 8.12 1.80
CA GLY A 86 13.15 7.21 2.77
C GLY A 86 11.65 6.98 2.54
N LEU A 87 11.22 5.76 2.78
CA LEU A 87 9.82 5.35 2.86
C LEU A 87 9.51 4.98 4.32
N PHE A 88 8.44 5.55 4.87
CA PHE A 88 8.00 5.37 6.25
C PHE A 88 6.57 4.84 6.24
N ILE A 89 6.26 4.00 7.22
CA ILE A 89 4.91 3.52 7.47
C ILE A 89 4.57 3.89 8.89
N ALA A 90 3.50 4.65 9.07
CA ALA A 90 2.95 4.99 10.37
C ALA A 90 1.61 4.27 10.53
N GLY A 91 1.43 3.47 11.58
CA GLY A 91 0.13 2.85 11.90
C GLY A 91 -0.59 3.59 13.02
N PRO A 92 -1.88 3.32 13.27
CA PRO A 92 -2.55 3.89 14.43
C PRO A 92 -1.90 3.35 15.71
N TYR A 93 -1.36 4.25 16.52
CA TYR A 93 -1.09 3.96 17.92
C TYR A 93 -2.40 4.05 18.70
N ARG A 94 -3.12 2.94 18.89
CA ARG A 94 -4.06 2.89 20.03
C ARG A 94 -3.28 2.70 21.32
N THR A 95 -2.60 3.75 21.77
CA THR A 95 -2.26 3.87 23.18
C THR A 95 -3.59 4.10 23.90
N THR A 96 -4.19 3.04 24.46
CA THR A 96 -5.16 3.26 25.53
C THR A 96 -4.34 3.80 26.69
N ILE A 97 -4.33 5.12 26.87
CA ILE A 97 -3.94 5.71 28.16
C ILE A 97 -5.01 5.21 29.14
N ARG A 98 -4.65 4.24 29.97
CA ARG A 98 -5.45 3.93 31.16
C ARG A 98 -5.09 4.99 32.19
N PHE A 99 -6.09 5.80 32.53
CA PHE A 99 -6.06 6.61 33.75
C PHE A 99 -6.15 5.68 34.97
#